data_AF-A0A2R7YVK9-F1
#
_entry.id   AF-A0A2R7YVK9-F1
#
_cell.length_a   1.000
_cell.length_b   1.000
_cell.length_c   1.000
_cell.angle_alpha   90.00
_cell.angle_beta   90.00
_cell.angle_gamma   90.00
#
_symmetry.space_group_name_H-M   'P 1'
#
loop_
_entity.id
_entity.type
_entity.pdbx_description
1 polymer ?
#
loop_
_entity_poly.entity_id
_entity_poly.type
_entity_poly.pdbx_seq_one_letter_code
_entity_poly.pdbx_strand_id
1 'polypeptide(L)'
;MSHDHHDHHEVHEHDLGLQHDLGTLRDRNLGRRGMLGIFGGLGVAAVAVGCGSDSSGTASATATSTASATPSDRPSPPDGGPGGDGAPPDGGMGGDASVEVADGEIPEETAGPYPGDGSNGPNVLTESGVVRSDITGSFGTASGVATGVPLTLRFRVHDLTGEDVEVLAGAAVYAWHCDAAGSYSMYDGDAVDENYLRGVQESDADGWVEFTSIFPGCYAGRWPHVHFEVYESLDQATSAANKLRTSQLAFPQDTCEQVYATDGYESSVSNLATVSLDSDGIFSDGYSLQLASMKGSVEDGFTATLNVPI
;
A
#
# COMPACT_ATOMS: atom_id res chain seq x y z
N MET A 1 -5.14 35.09 53.32
CA MET A 1 -6.19 34.11 52.94
C MET A 1 -5.89 33.71 51.52
N SER A 2 -5.09 32.66 51.39
CA SER A 2 -4.67 32.07 50.12
C SER A 2 -5.78 31.13 49.64
N HIS A 3 -6.16 31.21 48.37
CA HIS A 3 -6.94 30.16 47.72
C HIS A 3 -6.12 29.65 46.54
N ASP A 4 -5.54 28.47 46.74
CA ASP A 4 -5.04 27.58 45.69
C ASP A 4 -6.23 26.93 45.00
N HIS A 5 -6.32 27.05 43.68
CA HIS A 5 -7.11 26.15 42.85
C HIS A 5 -6.15 25.14 42.23
N HIS A 6 -6.26 23.88 42.67
CA HIS A 6 -5.70 22.72 41.98
C HIS A 6 -6.61 22.38 40.81
N ASP A 7 -6.14 22.60 39.58
CA ASP A 7 -6.69 21.95 38.39
C ASP A 7 -5.97 20.61 38.19
N HIS A 8 -6.73 19.53 38.31
CA HIS A 8 -6.31 18.19 37.90
C HIS A 8 -6.37 18.13 36.37
N HIS A 9 -5.22 18.23 35.71
CA HIS A 9 -5.10 17.83 34.31
C HIS A 9 -5.22 16.31 34.21
N GLU A 10 -6.35 15.83 33.69
CA GLU A 10 -6.46 14.50 33.10
C GLU A 10 -5.51 14.44 31.90
N VAL A 11 -4.57 13.50 31.92
CA VAL A 11 -3.64 13.25 30.82
C VAL A 11 -4.43 12.44 29.78
N HIS A 12 -4.78 13.06 28.65
CA HIS A 12 -5.39 12.38 27.52
C HIS A 12 -4.39 11.35 26.94
N GLU A 13 -4.79 10.08 26.88
CA GLU A 13 -3.97 8.92 26.46
C GLU A 13 -3.67 8.85 24.94
N HIS A 14 -3.68 9.96 24.21
CA HIS A 14 -3.64 9.94 22.73
C HIS A 14 -2.29 10.32 22.09
N ASP A 15 -1.21 10.48 22.86
CA ASP A 15 0.06 11.03 22.35
C ASP A 15 1.30 10.22 22.79
N LEU A 16 1.24 8.89 22.69
CA LEU A 16 2.32 8.02 23.18
C LEU A 16 3.28 7.54 22.07
N GLY A 17 3.08 7.97 20.83
CA GLY A 17 4.00 7.76 19.70
C GLY A 17 4.13 6.31 19.20
N LEU A 18 4.93 6.10 18.15
CA LEU A 18 5.14 4.79 17.51
C LEU A 18 5.54 3.67 18.50
N GLN A 19 6.33 4.00 19.52
CA GLN A 19 6.75 3.03 20.54
C GLN A 19 5.57 2.49 21.36
N HIS A 20 4.52 3.29 21.52
CA HIS A 20 3.28 2.86 22.18
C HIS A 20 2.39 2.03 21.25
N ASP A 21 2.35 2.35 19.96
CA ASP A 21 1.64 1.57 18.95
C ASP A 21 2.25 0.16 18.85
N LEU A 22 3.59 0.05 18.87
CA LEU A 22 4.32 -1.21 18.94
C LEU A 22 4.03 -1.98 20.24
N GLY A 23 3.96 -1.30 21.37
CA GLY A 23 3.55 -1.90 22.64
C GLY A 23 2.14 -2.51 22.58
N THR A 24 1.20 -1.77 21.99
CA THR A 24 -0.19 -2.20 21.82
C THR A 24 -0.32 -3.38 20.86
N LEU A 25 0.44 -3.39 19.76
CA LEU A 25 0.47 -4.51 18.81
C LEU A 25 1.11 -5.76 19.42
N ARG A 26 2.20 -5.61 20.19
CA ARG A 26 2.84 -6.72 20.92
C ARG A 26 1.91 -7.33 21.97
N ASP A 27 1.19 -6.49 22.72
CA ASP A 27 0.26 -6.95 23.76
C ASP A 27 -0.98 -7.64 23.15
N ARG A 28 -1.46 -7.19 21.98
CA ARG A 28 -2.49 -7.91 21.20
C ARG A 28 -1.98 -9.25 20.65
N ASN A 29 -0.70 -9.34 20.24
CA ASN A 29 -0.10 -10.58 19.73
C ASN A 29 0.16 -11.63 20.84
N LEU A 30 0.44 -11.18 22.07
CA LEU A 30 0.54 -12.04 23.25
C LEU A 30 -0.84 -12.55 23.72
N GLY A 31 -1.91 -11.77 23.54
CA GLY A 31 -3.29 -12.20 23.83
C GLY A 31 -3.81 -13.31 22.90
N ARG A 32 -3.36 -13.32 21.63
CA ARG A 32 -3.73 -14.33 20.61
C ARG A 32 -3.05 -15.68 20.82
N ARG A 33 -1.87 -15.70 21.46
CA ARG A 33 -1.08 -16.93 21.73
C ARG A 33 -1.46 -17.68 23.02
N GLY A 34 -2.44 -17.18 23.78
CA GLY A 34 -2.83 -17.70 25.09
C GLY A 34 -4.04 -18.65 25.16
N MET A 35 -4.68 -19.03 24.04
CA MET A 35 -5.95 -19.77 24.09
C MET A 35 -6.10 -20.90 23.06
N LEU A 36 -5.09 -21.75 22.90
CA LEU A 36 -5.22 -23.04 22.21
C LEU A 36 -4.45 -24.11 22.97
N GLY A 37 -5.00 -24.48 24.12
CA GLY A 37 -4.47 -25.56 24.93
C GLY A 37 -5.46 -25.94 26.01
N ILE A 38 -6.54 -26.62 25.62
CA ILE A 38 -7.34 -27.56 26.43
C ILE A 38 -8.47 -28.12 25.52
N PHE A 39 -8.69 -29.44 25.60
CA PHE A 39 -9.59 -30.31 24.80
C PHE A 39 -9.04 -30.70 23.41
N GLY A 40 -8.80 -31.96 23.03
CA GLY A 40 -8.96 -33.26 23.68
C GLY A 40 -8.49 -34.33 22.68
N GLY A 41 -7.71 -35.29 23.13
CA GLY A 41 -7.24 -36.42 22.33
C GLY A 41 -8.25 -37.56 22.21
N LEU A 42 -7.98 -38.43 21.23
CA LEU A 42 -8.44 -39.82 20.97
C LEU A 42 -9.27 -39.98 19.68
N GLY A 43 -8.71 -40.68 18.69
CA GLY A 43 -9.47 -41.25 17.56
C GLY A 43 -8.61 -41.66 16.37
N VAL A 44 -8.30 -42.95 16.29
CA VAL A 44 -7.40 -43.61 15.33
C VAL A 44 -8.17 -44.19 14.13
N ALA A 45 -7.50 -44.19 12.95
CA ALA A 45 -7.56 -45.14 11.83
C ALA A 45 -8.62 -45.09 10.69
N ALA A 46 -8.06 -45.03 9.47
CA ALA A 46 -8.17 -45.99 8.35
C ALA A 46 -9.16 -45.80 7.17
N VAL A 47 -8.54 -45.52 6.00
CA VAL A 47 -8.63 -46.14 4.65
C VAL A 47 -10.00 -46.58 4.09
N ALA A 48 -10.37 -46.09 2.88
CA ALA A 48 -10.62 -46.92 1.69
C ALA A 48 -11.09 -46.12 0.45
N VAL A 49 -10.43 -46.42 -0.67
CA VAL A 49 -10.71 -46.06 -2.06
C VAL A 49 -11.97 -46.78 -2.57
N GLY A 50 -12.74 -46.14 -3.46
CA GLY A 50 -13.80 -46.80 -4.22
C GLY A 50 -14.14 -46.07 -5.53
N CYS A 51 -13.53 -46.51 -6.63
CA CYS A 51 -13.99 -46.25 -7.99
C CYS A 51 -15.15 -47.19 -8.36
N GLY A 52 -16.09 -46.73 -9.18
CA GLY A 52 -17.09 -47.59 -9.81
C GLY A 52 -17.94 -46.83 -10.82
N SER A 53 -17.67 -47.08 -12.10
CA SER A 53 -18.21 -46.38 -13.27
C SER A 53 -19.55 -46.94 -13.79
N ASP A 54 -20.19 -46.10 -14.62
CA ASP A 54 -21.02 -46.36 -15.82
C ASP A 54 -22.37 -47.06 -15.71
N SER A 55 -23.43 -46.38 -16.19
CA SER A 55 -24.02 -46.67 -17.53
C SER A 55 -25.31 -45.86 -17.79
N SER A 56 -25.23 -44.98 -18.78
CA SER A 56 -26.15 -44.78 -19.93
C SER A 56 -27.67 -44.78 -19.74
N GLY A 57 -28.27 -43.62 -20.03
CA GLY A 57 -29.67 -43.47 -20.42
C GLY A 57 -29.84 -42.30 -21.38
N THR A 58 -29.86 -42.58 -22.68
CA THR A 58 -30.08 -41.63 -23.79
C THR A 58 -31.56 -41.27 -23.90
N ALA A 59 -31.89 -39.98 -24.06
CA ALA A 59 -32.94 -39.52 -24.98
C ALA A 59 -32.79 -38.02 -25.27
N SER A 60 -32.72 -37.72 -26.56
CA SER A 60 -32.59 -36.41 -27.18
C SER A 60 -33.96 -35.74 -27.36
N ALA A 61 -34.04 -34.42 -27.21
CA ALA A 61 -35.03 -33.59 -27.90
C ALA A 61 -34.51 -32.16 -28.07
N THR A 62 -34.28 -31.79 -29.32
CA THR A 62 -33.97 -30.46 -29.83
C THR A 62 -35.15 -29.51 -29.70
N ALA A 63 -34.92 -28.27 -29.29
CA ALA A 63 -35.75 -27.13 -29.69
C ALA A 63 -34.94 -25.83 -29.68
N THR A 64 -34.74 -25.27 -30.87
CA THR A 64 -34.25 -23.92 -31.15
C THR A 64 -35.33 -22.90 -30.82
N SER A 65 -34.98 -21.72 -30.28
CA SER A 65 -35.54 -20.40 -30.67
C SER A 65 -34.92 -19.23 -29.90
N THR A 66 -34.16 -18.41 -30.64
CA THR A 66 -34.19 -16.93 -30.75
C THR A 66 -34.21 -16.00 -29.52
N ALA A 67 -33.35 -14.99 -29.63
CA ALA A 67 -33.06 -13.87 -28.74
C ALA A 67 -34.15 -12.78 -28.65
N SER A 68 -34.15 -12.01 -27.55
CA SER A 68 -34.23 -10.54 -27.53
C SER A 68 -34.07 -9.96 -26.13
N ALA A 69 -33.66 -8.69 -26.09
CA ALA A 69 -32.96 -8.01 -25.01
C ALA A 69 -33.83 -7.08 -24.14
N THR A 70 -33.20 -6.62 -23.04
CA THR A 70 -33.41 -5.39 -22.22
C THR A 70 -34.61 -5.29 -21.26
N PRO A 71 -34.54 -4.47 -20.19
CA PRO A 71 -33.40 -3.95 -19.43
C PRO A 71 -33.48 -4.24 -17.90
N SER A 72 -32.34 -4.18 -17.21
CA SER A 72 -32.22 -4.32 -15.76
C SER A 72 -32.48 -2.99 -15.03
N ASP A 73 -33.43 -3.01 -14.10
CA ASP A 73 -33.65 -1.95 -13.11
C ASP A 73 -32.54 -1.95 -12.05
N ARG A 74 -32.06 -0.74 -11.73
CA ARG A 74 -31.03 -0.42 -10.74
C ARG A 74 -31.68 -0.22 -9.35
N PRO A 75 -31.14 -0.75 -8.24
CA PRO A 75 -31.47 -0.25 -6.91
C PRO A 75 -30.48 0.84 -6.47
N SER A 76 -31.01 1.86 -5.79
CA SER A 76 -30.30 2.94 -5.10
C SER A 76 -29.40 2.45 -3.95
N PRO A 77 -28.40 3.24 -3.52
CA PRO A 77 -27.45 2.83 -2.47
C PRO A 77 -28.02 3.03 -1.06
N PRO A 78 -27.55 2.30 -0.04
CA PRO A 78 -27.79 2.65 1.35
C PRO A 78 -26.71 3.59 1.90
N ASP A 79 -27.17 4.60 2.64
CA ASP A 79 -26.39 5.40 3.59
C ASP A 79 -25.83 4.54 4.74
N GLY A 80 -24.63 4.87 5.24
CA GLY A 80 -24.20 4.44 6.58
C GLY A 80 -22.71 4.57 6.90
N GLY A 81 -22.34 5.68 7.56
CA GLY A 81 -21.55 5.76 8.82
C GLY A 81 -20.10 5.24 8.91
N PRO A 82 -19.23 5.89 9.72
CA PRO A 82 -17.78 5.62 9.75
C PRO A 82 -17.37 4.54 10.77
N GLY A 83 -16.21 3.93 10.52
CA GLY A 83 -15.39 3.26 11.54
C GLY A 83 -15.41 1.74 11.50
N GLY A 84 -14.30 1.15 11.06
CA GLY A 84 -14.02 -0.27 11.22
C GLY A 84 -12.63 -0.60 10.74
N ASP A 85 -11.71 -0.85 11.68
CA ASP A 85 -10.36 -1.37 11.44
C ASP A 85 -10.43 -2.68 10.66
N GLY A 86 -10.26 -2.58 9.35
CA GLY A 86 -10.20 -3.72 8.43
C GLY A 86 -8.80 -4.31 8.43
N ALA A 87 -8.56 -5.33 9.26
CA ALA A 87 -7.46 -6.25 9.00
C ALA A 87 -7.66 -6.88 7.60
N PRO A 88 -6.61 -6.96 6.75
CA PRO A 88 -6.77 -7.53 5.42
C PRO A 88 -7.15 -9.01 5.52
N PRO A 89 -7.92 -9.53 4.54
CA PRO A 89 -8.35 -10.93 4.56
C PRO A 89 -7.16 -11.88 4.41
N ASP A 90 -7.12 -12.93 5.25
CA ASP A 90 -6.25 -14.11 5.13
C ASP A 90 -6.53 -14.84 3.81
N GLY A 91 -5.96 -14.35 2.72
CA GLY A 91 -5.94 -14.98 1.41
C GLY A 91 -4.67 -14.53 0.73
N GLY A 92 -3.62 -15.37 0.81
CA GLY A 92 -2.27 -15.03 0.38
C GLY A 92 -2.27 -14.20 -0.90
N MET A 93 -1.63 -13.03 -0.82
CA MET A 93 -1.65 -12.01 -1.86
C MET A 93 -0.93 -12.54 -3.12
N GLY A 94 -1.69 -13.27 -3.96
CA GLY A 94 -1.22 -13.88 -5.20
C GLY A 94 -0.45 -12.89 -6.06
N GLY A 95 0.77 -13.28 -6.46
CA GLY A 95 1.73 -12.45 -7.16
C GLY A 95 1.46 -12.39 -8.66
N ASP A 96 1.54 -11.19 -9.20
CA ASP A 96 1.86 -10.93 -10.61
C ASP A 96 2.73 -9.67 -10.65
N ALA A 97 3.90 -9.73 -10.00
CA ALA A 97 4.97 -8.78 -10.31
C ALA A 97 5.65 -9.29 -11.58
N SER A 98 5.63 -8.51 -12.66
CA SER A 98 6.34 -8.81 -13.91
C SER A 98 7.86 -8.51 -13.83
N VAL A 99 8.34 -8.06 -12.68
CA VAL A 99 9.75 -7.73 -12.42
C VAL A 99 10.41 -8.95 -11.80
N GLU A 100 11.34 -9.57 -12.53
CA GLU A 100 12.12 -10.69 -12.00
C GLU A 100 13.16 -10.17 -11.02
N VAL A 101 13.19 -10.75 -9.81
CA VAL A 101 14.13 -10.37 -8.74
C VAL A 101 15.59 -10.67 -9.13
N ALA A 102 15.79 -11.51 -10.15
CA ALA A 102 17.10 -11.98 -10.61
C ALA A 102 17.98 -10.91 -11.27
N ASP A 103 17.46 -9.71 -11.55
CA ASP A 103 18.20 -8.64 -12.23
C ASP A 103 19.07 -7.78 -11.28
N GLY A 104 19.05 -8.05 -9.96
CA GLY A 104 19.92 -7.44 -8.96
C GLY A 104 19.17 -6.64 -7.89
N GLU A 105 19.92 -5.90 -7.07
CA GLU A 105 19.35 -4.99 -6.07
C GLU A 105 18.57 -3.85 -6.75
N ILE A 106 17.46 -3.45 -6.14
CA ILE A 106 16.72 -2.28 -6.60
C ILE A 106 17.63 -1.03 -6.53
N PRO A 107 17.63 -0.17 -7.57
CA PRO A 107 18.49 1.00 -7.59
C PRO A 107 18.29 1.91 -6.38
N GLU A 108 19.39 2.38 -5.79
CA GLU A 108 19.36 3.44 -4.78
C GLU A 108 19.09 4.77 -5.47
N GLU A 109 18.01 5.44 -5.08
CA GLU A 109 17.62 6.74 -5.61
C GLU A 109 17.69 7.84 -4.57
N THR A 110 17.63 9.07 -5.05
CA THR A 110 17.37 10.21 -4.15
C THR A 110 15.99 10.09 -3.49
N ALA A 111 15.93 10.44 -2.21
CA ALA A 111 14.67 10.70 -1.50
C ALA A 111 13.92 11.92 -2.06
N GLY A 112 14.58 12.70 -2.93
CA GLY A 112 14.04 13.96 -3.42
C GLY A 112 13.90 15.00 -2.30
N PRO A 113 13.25 16.13 -2.59
CA PRO A 113 13.13 17.23 -1.64
C PRO A 113 11.96 17.09 -0.65
N TYR A 114 11.15 16.04 -0.73
CA TYR A 114 9.88 15.92 0.02
C TYR A 114 9.73 14.64 0.89
N PRO A 115 10.79 14.05 1.48
CA PRO A 115 10.64 12.91 2.39
C PRO A 115 9.93 13.32 3.69
N GLY A 116 9.50 12.35 4.47
CA GLY A 116 8.92 12.57 5.79
C GLY A 116 9.76 11.91 6.88
N ASP A 117 11.08 11.83 6.67
CA ASP A 117 12.01 10.99 7.44
C ASP A 117 12.95 11.80 8.35
N GLY A 118 12.73 13.13 8.43
CA GLY A 118 13.54 14.06 9.20
C GLY A 118 14.84 14.51 8.52
N SER A 119 15.16 14.04 7.31
CA SER A 119 16.41 14.41 6.61
C SER A 119 16.48 15.89 6.21
N ASN A 120 15.34 16.55 6.04
CA ASN A 120 15.21 17.92 5.55
C ASN A 120 14.22 18.78 6.36
N GLY A 121 13.81 18.33 7.54
CA GLY A 121 12.95 19.07 8.47
C GLY A 121 11.77 18.23 8.96
N PRO A 122 10.74 18.00 8.14
CA PRO A 122 9.57 17.19 8.52
C PRO A 122 9.92 15.72 8.81
N ASN A 123 9.38 15.16 9.89
CA ASN A 123 9.51 13.74 10.23
C ASN A 123 8.15 13.16 10.65
N VAL A 124 7.47 12.46 9.73
CA VAL A 124 6.21 11.77 9.99
C VAL A 124 6.44 10.38 10.60
N LEU A 125 7.64 9.81 10.48
CA LEU A 125 7.96 8.46 10.96
C LEU A 125 7.88 8.34 12.49
N THR A 126 7.97 9.46 13.22
CA THR A 126 7.86 9.49 14.68
C THR A 126 6.44 9.70 15.19
N GLU A 127 5.49 10.00 14.30
CA GLU A 127 4.12 10.34 14.66
C GLU A 127 3.27 9.09 14.89
N SER A 128 2.42 9.11 15.93
CA SER A 128 1.45 8.02 16.14
C SER A 128 0.43 8.01 15.00
N GLY A 129 0.11 6.81 14.52
CA GLY A 129 -0.79 6.62 13.37
C GLY A 129 -0.09 6.58 12.01
N VAL A 130 1.22 6.80 11.91
CA VAL A 130 1.95 6.67 10.62
C VAL A 130 2.02 5.22 10.12
N VAL A 131 1.94 4.23 11.02
CA VAL A 131 1.86 2.81 10.65
C VAL A 131 0.42 2.50 10.25
N ARG A 132 0.15 2.45 8.95
CA ARG A 132 -1.21 2.40 8.38
C ARG A 132 -1.20 1.89 6.94
N SER A 133 -2.25 1.18 6.55
CA SER A 133 -2.45 0.69 5.18
C SER A 133 -3.12 1.72 4.28
N ASP A 134 -4.22 2.35 4.72
CA ASP A 134 -4.88 3.41 3.96
C ASP A 134 -4.15 4.74 4.21
N ILE A 135 -3.51 5.28 3.18
CA ILE A 135 -2.78 6.55 3.25
C ILE A 135 -3.54 7.72 2.60
N THR A 136 -4.81 7.56 2.21
CA THR A 136 -5.56 8.60 1.48
C THR A 136 -5.91 9.82 2.35
N GLY A 137 -6.15 9.61 3.64
CA GLY A 137 -6.48 10.68 4.60
C GLY A 137 -5.31 11.07 5.50
N SER A 138 -5.28 12.32 5.91
CA SER A 138 -4.40 12.79 6.98
C SER A 138 -4.80 12.20 8.35
N PHE A 139 -3.94 12.35 9.34
CA PHE A 139 -4.12 11.83 10.70
C PHE A 139 -3.56 12.79 11.75
N GLY A 140 -3.82 12.47 13.03
CA GLY A 140 -3.46 13.34 14.15
C GLY A 140 -4.32 14.60 14.16
N THR A 141 -3.69 15.77 14.15
CA THR A 141 -4.39 17.07 14.12
C THR A 141 -4.81 17.51 12.71
N ALA A 142 -4.23 16.89 11.68
CA ALA A 142 -4.56 17.13 10.28
C ALA A 142 -5.78 16.30 9.85
N SER A 143 -6.50 16.71 8.80
CA SER A 143 -7.78 16.09 8.42
C SER A 143 -8.11 16.08 6.93
N GLY A 144 -7.22 16.61 6.09
CA GLY A 144 -7.37 16.58 4.65
C GLY A 144 -7.44 15.15 4.11
N VAL A 145 -8.11 14.98 2.98
CA VAL A 145 -8.20 13.70 2.26
C VAL A 145 -7.81 13.95 0.82
N ALA A 146 -6.81 13.22 0.36
CA ALA A 146 -6.39 13.28 -1.03
C ALA A 146 -7.42 12.56 -1.92
N THR A 147 -7.85 13.23 -2.99
CA THR A 147 -8.79 12.69 -3.97
C THR A 147 -8.08 12.39 -5.28
N GLY A 148 -8.39 11.24 -5.89
CA GLY A 148 -7.84 10.83 -7.17
C GLY A 148 -8.34 9.45 -7.58
N VAL A 149 -7.81 8.91 -8.67
CA VAL A 149 -8.13 7.54 -9.10
C VAL A 149 -7.61 6.55 -8.06
N PRO A 150 -8.42 5.60 -7.55
CA PRO A 150 -7.98 4.66 -6.53
C PRO A 150 -6.78 3.81 -6.97
N LEU A 151 -5.82 3.64 -6.08
CA LEU A 151 -4.61 2.86 -6.31
C LEU A 151 -4.28 2.00 -5.10
N THR A 152 -4.16 0.69 -5.31
CA THR A 152 -3.51 -0.21 -4.35
C THR A 152 -2.04 -0.34 -4.70
N LEU A 153 -1.15 0.01 -3.78
CA LEU A 153 0.30 -0.16 -3.92
C LEU A 153 0.73 -1.44 -3.22
N ARG A 154 1.39 -2.35 -3.95
CA ARG A 154 1.92 -3.60 -3.41
C ARG A 154 3.42 -3.68 -3.63
N PHE A 155 4.16 -3.86 -2.54
CA PHE A 155 5.60 -4.13 -2.57
C PHE A 155 5.85 -5.54 -2.05
N ARG A 156 6.71 -6.30 -2.71
CA ARG A 156 7.23 -7.55 -2.16
C ARG A 156 8.71 -7.40 -1.91
N VAL A 157 9.12 -7.42 -0.65
CA VAL A 157 10.51 -7.23 -0.24
C VAL A 157 11.25 -8.56 -0.29
N HIS A 158 12.42 -8.56 -0.91
CA HIS A 158 13.30 -9.73 -1.01
C HIS A 158 14.69 -9.37 -0.48
N ASP A 159 15.32 -10.31 0.22
CA ASP A 159 16.70 -10.24 0.71
C ASP A 159 17.64 -10.89 -0.31
N LEU A 160 18.66 -10.16 -0.76
CA LEU A 160 19.70 -10.63 -1.66
C LEU A 160 21.06 -10.87 -1.00
N THR A 161 21.18 -10.76 0.33
CA THR A 161 22.45 -10.93 1.04
C THR A 161 22.95 -12.37 1.10
N GLY A 162 22.04 -13.33 0.90
CA GLY A 162 22.32 -14.77 0.89
C GLY A 162 22.80 -15.32 -0.47
N GLU A 163 22.94 -16.64 -0.56
CA GLU A 163 23.22 -17.33 -1.85
C GLU A 163 21.96 -17.47 -2.72
N ASP A 164 20.79 -17.48 -2.08
CA ASP A 164 19.47 -17.58 -2.69
C ASP A 164 18.66 -16.30 -2.45
N VAL A 165 17.72 -16.00 -3.34
CA VAL A 165 16.75 -14.91 -3.16
C VAL A 165 15.67 -15.38 -2.19
N GLU A 166 15.53 -14.70 -1.06
CA GLU A 166 14.51 -14.99 -0.04
C GLU A 166 13.55 -13.82 0.14
N VAL A 167 12.32 -14.10 0.58
CA VAL A 167 11.39 -13.02 0.97
C VAL A 167 11.81 -12.45 2.33
N LEU A 168 11.73 -11.12 2.46
CA LEU A 168 12.10 -10.45 3.71
C LEU A 168 10.84 -10.09 4.50
N ALA A 169 10.48 -10.93 5.46
CA ALA A 169 9.39 -10.70 6.41
C ALA A 169 9.83 -9.78 7.56
N GLY A 170 8.94 -8.91 8.03
CA GLY A 170 9.19 -7.98 9.15
C GLY A 170 9.93 -6.68 8.76
N ALA A 171 10.31 -6.50 7.50
CA ALA A 171 10.87 -5.24 7.02
C ALA A 171 9.79 -4.16 6.99
N ALA A 172 10.15 -2.92 7.36
CA ALA A 172 9.23 -1.80 7.24
C ALA A 172 9.45 -1.05 5.94
N VAL A 173 8.36 -0.73 5.24
CA VAL A 173 8.36 0.09 4.04
C VAL A 173 7.64 1.39 4.34
N TYR A 174 8.34 2.52 4.20
CA TYR A 174 7.75 3.86 4.20
C TYR A 174 7.50 4.27 2.75
N ALA A 175 6.26 4.61 2.40
CA ALA A 175 5.90 5.10 1.07
C ALA A 175 5.36 6.52 1.12
N TRP A 176 5.71 7.35 0.13
CA TRP A 176 5.12 8.68 -0.07
C TRP A 176 5.06 9.10 -1.53
N HIS A 177 4.07 9.94 -1.87
CA HIS A 177 3.97 10.54 -3.19
C HIS A 177 3.13 11.83 -3.18
N CYS A 178 3.11 12.54 -4.31
CA CYS A 178 2.27 13.71 -4.51
C CYS A 178 0.80 13.36 -4.73
N ASP A 179 -0.10 14.31 -4.49
CA ASP A 179 -1.50 14.20 -4.86
C ASP A 179 -1.73 14.29 -6.38
N ALA A 180 -3.00 14.20 -6.81
CA ALA A 180 -3.39 14.25 -8.22
C ALA A 180 -2.96 15.55 -8.95
N ALA A 181 -2.83 16.66 -8.21
CA ALA A 181 -2.37 17.92 -8.75
C ALA A 181 -0.83 18.05 -8.79
N GLY A 182 -0.11 17.10 -8.18
CA GLY A 182 1.34 17.09 -8.11
C GLY A 182 1.92 17.78 -6.87
N SER A 183 1.11 18.03 -5.83
CA SER A 183 1.56 18.67 -4.58
C SER A 183 1.91 17.61 -3.52
N TYR A 184 2.95 17.87 -2.73
CA TYR A 184 3.34 17.02 -1.60
C TYR A 184 2.80 17.56 -0.28
N SER A 185 2.10 16.70 0.46
CA SER A 185 1.74 16.96 1.86
C SER A 185 2.99 17.25 2.70
N MET A 186 2.87 18.08 3.73
CA MET A 186 3.97 18.61 4.57
C MET A 186 4.87 19.67 3.89
N TYR A 187 4.68 19.99 2.61
CA TYR A 187 5.61 20.86 1.86
C TYR A 187 4.92 21.94 1.04
N ASP A 188 3.90 21.58 0.27
CA ASP A 188 3.42 22.44 -0.80
C ASP A 188 2.11 23.14 -0.44
N GLY A 189 2.11 24.46 -0.54
CA GLY A 189 0.89 25.29 -0.55
C GLY A 189 -0.10 24.94 0.58
N ASP A 190 -1.33 24.61 0.19
CA ASP A 190 -2.41 24.28 1.12
C ASP A 190 -2.24 22.89 1.78
N ALA A 191 -1.32 22.05 1.28
CA ALA A 191 -1.02 20.73 1.83
C ALA A 191 0.12 20.74 2.86
N VAL A 192 0.71 21.90 3.16
CA VAL A 192 1.85 22.03 4.08
C VAL A 192 1.53 21.57 5.52
N ASP A 193 0.27 21.72 5.95
CA ASP A 193 -0.21 21.29 7.27
C ASP A 193 -0.86 19.88 7.24
N GLU A 194 -0.81 19.19 6.11
CA GLU A 194 -1.39 17.86 5.91
C GLU A 194 -0.32 16.76 5.88
N ASN A 195 -0.73 15.50 6.10
CA ASN A 195 0.16 14.34 6.12
C ASN A 195 -0.43 13.10 5.40
N TYR A 196 -1.45 13.29 4.55
CA TYR A 196 -1.94 12.26 3.64
C TYR A 196 -0.84 11.78 2.67
N LEU A 197 -1.08 10.64 2.04
CA LEU A 197 -0.24 9.96 1.04
C LEU A 197 1.17 9.65 1.55
N ARG A 198 1.27 9.39 2.86
CA ARG A 198 2.47 8.99 3.59
C ARG A 198 2.08 7.90 4.58
N GLY A 199 2.83 6.80 4.60
CA GLY A 199 2.55 5.71 5.55
C GLY A 199 3.63 4.67 5.60
N VAL A 200 3.68 3.96 6.72
CA VAL A 200 4.60 2.85 6.99
C VAL A 200 3.80 1.57 7.16
N GLN A 201 4.29 0.47 6.58
CA GLN A 201 3.75 -0.87 6.79
C GLN A 201 4.88 -1.87 6.97
N GLU A 202 4.62 -2.92 7.74
CA GLU A 202 5.54 -4.05 7.93
C GLU A 202 5.23 -5.15 6.91
N SER A 203 6.26 -5.75 6.34
CA SER A 203 6.10 -6.87 5.41
C SER A 203 5.64 -8.13 6.14
N ASP A 204 4.68 -8.83 5.54
CA ASP A 204 4.16 -10.07 6.08
C ASP A 204 5.13 -11.26 5.93
N ALA A 205 4.68 -12.46 6.33
CA ALA A 205 5.49 -13.67 6.25
C ALA A 205 5.90 -14.07 4.82
N ASP A 206 5.21 -13.55 3.80
CA ASP A 206 5.49 -13.76 2.38
C ASP A 206 6.25 -12.57 1.74
N GLY A 207 6.65 -11.59 2.56
CA GLY A 207 7.38 -10.38 2.18
C GLY A 207 6.51 -9.26 1.64
N TRP A 208 5.18 -9.35 1.73
CA TRP A 208 4.27 -8.38 1.15
C TRP A 208 3.97 -7.19 2.06
N VAL A 209 3.93 -6.01 1.45
CA VAL A 209 3.38 -4.77 2.00
C VAL A 209 2.30 -4.27 1.05
N GLU A 210 1.19 -3.78 1.60
CA GLU A 210 0.08 -3.19 0.83
C GLU A 210 -0.38 -1.85 1.43
N PHE A 211 -0.62 -0.88 0.54
CA PHE A 211 -1.24 0.40 0.86
C PHE A 211 -2.47 0.67 -0.02
N THR A 212 -3.51 1.29 0.55
CA THR A 212 -4.59 1.93 -0.18
C THR A 212 -4.27 3.41 -0.37
N SER A 213 -4.26 3.88 -1.61
CA SER A 213 -3.85 5.23 -1.99
C SER A 213 -4.65 5.76 -3.20
N ILE A 214 -4.21 6.87 -3.78
CA ILE A 214 -4.63 7.40 -5.08
C ILE A 214 -3.45 7.37 -6.05
N PHE A 215 -3.74 7.39 -7.36
CA PHE A 215 -2.70 7.50 -8.38
C PHE A 215 -2.02 8.90 -8.30
N PRO A 216 -0.68 9.01 -8.28
CA PRO A 216 0.01 10.29 -8.16
C PRO A 216 -0.15 11.15 -9.43
N GLY A 217 -0.11 12.47 -9.28
CA GLY A 217 0.00 13.38 -10.42
C GLY A 217 1.38 13.34 -11.09
N CYS A 218 1.47 13.96 -12.26
CA CYS A 218 2.74 14.28 -12.91
C CYS A 218 3.05 15.76 -12.68
N TYR A 219 4.07 16.08 -11.89
CA TYR A 219 4.57 17.43 -11.74
C TYR A 219 5.72 17.71 -12.73
N ALA A 220 5.99 18.99 -12.98
CA ALA A 220 6.90 19.41 -14.04
C ALA A 220 8.31 18.81 -13.89
N GLY A 221 8.81 18.19 -14.95
CA GLY A 221 10.18 17.69 -15.05
C GLY A 221 10.45 16.34 -14.40
N ARG A 222 9.43 15.63 -13.91
CA ARG A 222 9.57 14.29 -13.32
C ARG A 222 8.53 13.31 -13.85
N TRP A 223 8.95 12.10 -14.20
CA TRP A 223 8.06 10.99 -14.52
C TRP A 223 7.19 10.62 -13.30
N PRO A 224 5.93 10.19 -13.46
CA PRO A 224 5.08 9.80 -12.33
C PRO A 224 5.70 8.69 -11.48
N HIS A 225 5.71 8.87 -10.16
CA HIS A 225 6.39 7.94 -9.25
C HIS A 225 5.78 7.92 -7.85
N VAL A 226 6.08 6.83 -7.13
CA VAL A 226 5.93 6.73 -5.68
C VAL A 226 7.31 6.51 -5.09
N HIS A 227 7.70 7.35 -4.13
CA HIS A 227 8.91 7.12 -3.38
C HIS A 227 8.68 6.06 -2.31
N PHE A 228 9.74 5.32 -1.98
CA PHE A 228 9.74 4.48 -0.80
C PHE A 228 11.13 4.32 -0.18
N GLU A 229 11.12 4.00 1.10
CA GLU A 229 12.30 3.59 1.86
C GLU A 229 12.04 2.25 2.54
N VAL A 230 13.06 1.41 2.58
CA VAL A 230 13.01 0.12 3.29
C VAL A 230 13.87 0.20 4.55
N TYR A 231 13.35 -0.32 5.64
CA TYR A 231 13.99 -0.39 6.96
C TYR A 231 13.99 -1.84 7.45
N GLU A 232 14.95 -2.18 8.31
CA GLU A 232 15.06 -3.54 8.88
C GLU A 232 13.79 -3.95 9.65
N SER A 233 13.12 -3.00 10.30
CA SER A 233 11.87 -3.22 11.04
C SER A 233 11.13 -1.91 11.32
N LEU A 234 9.89 -1.99 11.82
CA LEU A 234 9.12 -0.83 12.26
C LEU A 234 9.87 -0.01 13.31
N ASP A 235 10.56 -0.65 14.25
CA ASP A 235 11.35 0.02 15.30
C ASP A 235 12.49 0.88 14.71
N GLN A 236 13.00 0.49 13.54
CA GLN A 236 14.07 1.22 12.85
C GLN A 236 13.54 2.32 11.91
N ALA A 237 12.28 2.23 11.48
CA ALA A 237 11.61 3.23 10.63
C ALA A 237 11.24 4.50 11.40
N THR A 238 12.26 5.22 11.90
CA THR A 238 12.11 6.42 12.74
C THR A 238 12.86 7.64 12.20
N SER A 239 13.83 7.44 11.32
CA SER A 239 14.57 8.53 10.66
C SER A 239 15.33 8.05 9.44
N ALA A 240 15.70 9.00 8.59
CA ALA A 240 16.53 8.83 7.41
C ALA A 240 17.84 8.06 7.60
N ALA A 241 18.36 7.94 8.83
CA ALA A 241 19.65 7.33 9.12
C ALA A 241 19.61 5.79 9.17
N ASN A 242 18.42 5.20 9.31
CA ASN A 242 18.26 3.77 9.59
C ASN A 242 17.80 2.97 8.35
N LYS A 243 17.62 3.62 7.20
CA LYS A 243 17.17 2.95 5.99
C LYS A 243 18.22 1.98 5.45
N LEU A 244 17.71 0.89 4.88
CA LEU A 244 18.47 -0.06 4.07
C LEU A 244 18.54 0.41 2.60
N ARG A 245 17.47 1.05 2.11
CA ARG A 245 17.33 1.50 0.72
C ARG A 245 16.40 2.69 0.61
N THR A 246 16.72 3.65 -0.25
CA THR A 246 15.75 4.60 -0.82
C THR A 246 15.58 4.30 -2.31
N SER A 247 14.35 4.22 -2.79
CA SER A 247 14.10 4.06 -4.23
C SER A 247 12.75 4.67 -4.65
N GLN A 248 12.40 4.48 -5.93
CA GLN A 248 11.18 5.02 -6.52
C GLN A 248 10.52 3.98 -7.42
N LEU A 249 9.21 3.82 -7.29
CA LEU A 249 8.36 3.05 -8.20
C LEU A 249 7.93 3.97 -9.34
N ALA A 250 8.16 3.53 -10.58
CA ALA A 250 7.71 4.20 -11.80
C ALA A 250 6.46 3.52 -12.39
N PHE A 251 5.63 4.28 -13.11
CA PHE A 251 4.43 3.75 -13.76
C PHE A 251 4.58 3.62 -15.29
N PRO A 252 3.97 2.58 -15.91
CA PRO A 252 3.85 2.49 -17.36
C PRO A 252 3.11 3.69 -17.98
N GLN A 253 3.59 4.16 -19.13
CA GLN A 253 3.06 5.34 -19.81
C GLN A 253 1.56 5.22 -20.14
N ASP A 254 1.13 4.06 -20.63
CA ASP A 254 -0.25 3.80 -21.02
C ASP A 254 -1.22 3.90 -19.83
N THR A 255 -0.77 3.53 -18.63
CA THR A 255 -1.54 3.67 -17.39
C THR A 255 -1.62 5.14 -16.99
N CYS A 256 -0.50 5.87 -17.04
CA CYS A 256 -0.48 7.31 -16.78
C CYS A 256 -1.44 8.07 -17.71
N GLU A 257 -1.42 7.75 -19.02
CA GLU A 257 -2.30 8.38 -20.01
C GLU A 257 -3.79 8.10 -19.74
N GLN A 258 -4.15 6.88 -19.29
CA GLN A 258 -5.52 6.55 -18.91
C GLN A 258 -5.98 7.36 -17.69
N VAL A 259 -5.16 7.44 -16.64
CA VAL A 259 -5.49 8.18 -15.42
C VAL A 259 -5.57 9.68 -15.69
N TYR A 260 -4.64 10.25 -16.45
CA TYR A 260 -4.59 11.70 -16.69
C TYR A 260 -5.66 12.20 -17.66
N ALA A 261 -6.43 11.29 -18.28
CA ALA A 261 -7.64 11.62 -19.00
C ALA A 261 -8.87 11.85 -18.09
N THR A 262 -8.72 11.70 -16.77
CA THR A 262 -9.79 11.89 -15.77
C THR A 262 -9.74 13.25 -15.10
N ASP A 263 -10.87 13.67 -14.51
CA ASP A 263 -10.98 14.95 -13.79
C ASP A 263 -10.00 15.01 -12.60
N GLY A 264 -9.37 16.17 -12.41
CA GLY A 264 -8.42 16.42 -11.31
C GLY A 264 -6.95 16.17 -11.65
N TYR A 265 -6.65 15.63 -12.84
CA TYR A 265 -5.29 15.38 -13.33
C TYR A 265 -4.88 16.30 -14.50
N GLU A 266 -5.58 17.41 -14.72
CA GLU A 266 -5.42 18.24 -15.92
C GLU A 266 -3.99 18.82 -16.06
N SER A 267 -3.35 19.17 -14.94
CA SER A 267 -1.95 19.62 -14.92
C SER A 267 -0.99 18.52 -15.41
N SER A 268 -1.28 17.27 -15.04
CA SER A 268 -0.47 16.10 -15.35
C SER A 268 -0.38 15.82 -16.84
N VAL A 269 -1.44 16.11 -17.61
CA VAL A 269 -1.44 15.94 -19.08
C VAL A 269 -0.32 16.76 -19.74
N SER A 270 -0.21 18.03 -19.34
CA SER A 270 0.80 18.93 -19.91
C SER A 270 2.22 18.58 -19.48
N ASN A 271 2.40 18.11 -18.23
CA ASN A 271 3.70 17.73 -17.70
C ASN A 271 4.19 16.41 -18.33
N LEU A 272 3.33 15.39 -18.42
CA LEU A 272 3.67 14.10 -19.01
C LEU A 272 4.11 14.24 -20.47
N ALA A 273 3.51 15.17 -21.23
CA ALA A 273 3.90 15.45 -22.61
C ALA A 273 5.35 16.00 -22.77
N THR A 274 6.02 16.38 -21.68
CA THR A 274 7.36 16.97 -21.68
C THR A 274 8.45 16.09 -21.08
N VAL A 275 8.10 14.89 -20.59
CA VAL A 275 9.03 13.96 -19.93
C VAL A 275 8.76 12.53 -20.40
N SER A 276 9.78 11.69 -20.36
CA SER A 276 9.72 10.25 -20.59
C SER A 276 10.61 9.55 -19.57
N LEU A 277 10.44 8.23 -19.37
CA LEU A 277 11.39 7.45 -18.57
C LEU A 277 12.85 7.66 -19.03
N ASP A 278 13.09 7.72 -20.35
CA ASP A 278 14.43 7.92 -20.93
C ASP A 278 14.99 9.35 -20.77
N SER A 279 14.17 10.33 -20.38
CA SER A 279 14.58 11.73 -20.18
C SER A 279 14.45 12.21 -18.74
N ASP A 280 13.79 11.42 -17.88
CA ASP A 280 13.70 11.68 -16.45
C ASP A 280 15.07 11.52 -15.78
N GLY A 281 15.44 12.47 -14.91
CA GLY A 281 16.75 12.49 -14.28
C GLY A 281 17.01 11.38 -13.26
N ILE A 282 15.99 10.60 -12.89
CA ILE A 282 16.08 9.45 -11.98
C ILE A 282 16.02 8.14 -12.77
N PHE A 283 15.07 8.00 -13.72
CA PHE A 283 14.86 6.71 -14.39
C PHE A 283 15.70 6.50 -15.66
N SER A 284 16.35 7.54 -16.20
CA SER A 284 17.03 7.46 -17.50
C SER A 284 18.29 6.59 -17.52
N ASP A 285 18.84 6.20 -16.36
CA ASP A 285 19.96 5.26 -16.26
C ASP A 285 19.51 3.78 -16.10
N GLY A 286 18.20 3.54 -15.89
CA GLY A 286 17.58 2.22 -15.97
C GLY A 286 16.42 2.05 -14.98
N TYR A 287 15.26 1.60 -15.46
CA TYR A 287 14.02 1.51 -14.67
C TYR A 287 13.40 0.11 -14.59
N SER A 288 14.06 -0.94 -15.10
CA SER A 288 13.47 -2.28 -15.19
C SER A 288 13.06 -2.87 -13.84
N LEU A 289 13.83 -2.58 -12.78
CA LEU A 289 13.55 -3.00 -11.40
C LEU A 289 12.58 -2.06 -10.65
N GLN A 290 12.22 -0.92 -11.25
CA GLN A 290 11.39 0.12 -10.64
C GLN A 290 10.04 0.28 -11.33
N LEU A 291 9.86 -0.26 -12.54
CA LEU A 291 8.62 -0.17 -13.30
C LEU A 291 7.57 -1.13 -12.75
N ALA A 292 6.47 -0.59 -12.24
CA ALA A 292 5.40 -1.38 -11.66
C ALA A 292 4.64 -2.23 -12.69
N SER A 293 4.23 -3.41 -12.26
CA SER A 293 3.20 -4.19 -12.95
C SER A 293 1.82 -3.64 -12.60
N MET A 294 1.01 -3.33 -13.61
CA MET A 294 -0.30 -2.69 -13.44
C MET A 294 -1.44 -3.65 -13.75
N LYS A 295 -2.47 -3.62 -12.90
CA LYS A 295 -3.77 -4.28 -13.14
C LYS A 295 -4.91 -3.36 -12.77
N GLY A 296 -6.07 -3.55 -13.39
CA GLY A 296 -7.27 -2.78 -13.08
C GLY A 296 -7.64 -1.77 -14.16
N SER A 297 -8.41 -0.77 -13.77
CA SER A 297 -8.99 0.25 -14.65
C SER A 297 -9.21 1.54 -13.87
N VAL A 298 -9.57 2.62 -14.56
CA VAL A 298 -9.96 3.87 -13.89
C VAL A 298 -11.21 3.67 -13.04
N GLU A 299 -12.18 2.90 -13.53
CA GLU A 299 -13.47 2.69 -12.86
C GLU A 299 -13.36 1.80 -11.62
N ASP A 300 -12.55 0.75 -11.68
CA ASP A 300 -12.40 -0.24 -10.60
C ASP A 300 -11.21 0.07 -9.67
N GLY A 301 -10.37 1.02 -10.06
CA GLY A 301 -9.07 1.30 -9.43
C GLY A 301 -7.95 0.42 -10.00
N PHE A 302 -6.72 0.88 -9.78
CA PHE A 302 -5.52 0.16 -10.20
C PHE A 302 -4.85 -0.57 -9.02
N THR A 303 -4.14 -1.65 -9.31
CA THR A 303 -3.14 -2.25 -8.43
C THR A 303 -1.78 -2.12 -9.11
N ALA A 304 -0.83 -1.47 -8.45
CA ALA A 304 0.56 -1.40 -8.85
C ALA A 304 1.38 -2.36 -7.98
N THR A 305 2.09 -3.30 -8.61
CA THR A 305 2.90 -4.31 -7.91
C THR A 305 4.37 -4.18 -8.29
N LEU A 306 5.25 -4.14 -7.28
CA LEU A 306 6.70 -4.07 -7.46
C LEU A 306 7.42 -5.09 -6.57
N ASN A 307 8.36 -5.83 -7.13
CA ASN A 307 9.34 -6.59 -6.35
C ASN A 307 10.48 -5.65 -5.94
N VAL A 308 10.88 -5.73 -4.67
CA VAL A 308 11.89 -4.86 -4.04
C VAL A 308 13.03 -5.74 -3.53
N PRO A 309 13.96 -6.16 -4.40
CA PRO A 309 15.20 -6.81 -3.99
C PRO A 309 16.12 -5.84 -3.27
N ILE A 310 16.56 -6.15 -2.06
CA ILE A 310 17.49 -5.30 -1.30
C ILE A 310 18.75 -6.03 -0.81
#